data_AF-A0A7C5N8D0-F1
#
_entry.id   AF-A0A7C5N8D0-F1
#
_cell.length_a   1.000
_cell.length_b   1.000
_cell.length_c   1.000
_cell.angle_alpha   90.00
_cell.angle_beta   90.00
_cell.angle_gamma   90.00
#
_symmetry.space_group_name_H-M   'P 1'
#
loop_
_entity.id
_entity.type
_entity.pdbx_description
1 polymer ?
#
loop_
_entity_poly.entity_id
_entity_poly.type
_entity_poly.pdbx_seq_one_letter_code
_entity_poly.pdbx_strand_id
1 'polypeptide(L)'
;MRAFFRAPFSWPSIVSRPLAALLAVLLVAGCAVAPTQEMSDARQSVQAARDAGAERYAQENMRNAREYLEKAERELELRFFSRARHDAIVAKSEALKARDLALAIREAEAAIQSSQASGKVLEEARQTLRDAREAAARGRLRKALELAERARRLARAAP
;
A
#
# COMPACT_ATOMS: atom_id res chain seq x y z
N MET A 1 -40.27 58.65 32.74
CA MET A 1 -41.25 57.59 33.08
C MET A 1 -40.79 56.28 32.44
N ARG A 2 -40.71 55.21 33.24
CA ARG A 2 -40.17 53.87 32.91
C ARG A 2 -41.24 52.96 32.30
N ALA A 3 -40.79 51.98 31.49
CA ALA A 3 -41.21 50.57 31.35
C ALA A 3 -41.07 50.18 29.86
N PHE A 4 -40.02 49.50 29.39
CA PHE A 4 -39.60 48.12 29.67
C PHE A 4 -40.77 47.13 29.79
N PHE A 5 -41.24 46.63 28.63
CA PHE A 5 -41.99 45.38 28.53
C PHE A 5 -41.04 44.29 28.03
N ARG A 6 -40.79 43.31 28.91
CA ARG A 6 -39.95 42.13 28.68
C ARG A 6 -40.89 40.93 28.69
N ALA A 7 -41.00 40.22 27.56
CA ALA A 7 -41.82 39.02 27.47
C ALA A 7 -41.22 37.86 28.30
N PRO A 8 -42.03 37.07 29.03
CA PRO A 8 -41.57 35.84 29.68
C PRO A 8 -41.74 34.66 28.71
N PHE A 9 -40.66 34.24 28.06
CA PHE A 9 -40.63 32.95 27.37
C PHE A 9 -40.09 31.90 28.35
N SER A 10 -40.99 31.28 29.14
CA SER A 10 -40.64 30.17 30.02
C SER A 10 -40.56 28.87 29.21
N TRP A 11 -39.37 28.58 28.70
CA TRP A 11 -39.02 27.26 28.14
C TRP A 11 -39.06 26.21 29.27
N PRO A 12 -39.83 25.10 29.16
CA PRO A 12 -39.83 24.07 30.19
C PRO A 12 -38.51 23.29 30.18
N SER A 13 -37.78 23.36 31.29
CA SER A 13 -36.43 22.81 31.51
C SER A 13 -36.36 21.28 31.71
N ILE A 14 -37.39 20.52 31.31
CA ILE A 14 -37.60 19.15 31.81
C ILE A 14 -37.16 18.05 30.81
N VAL A 15 -37.04 18.36 29.52
CA VAL A 15 -36.73 17.33 28.48
C VAL A 15 -35.23 17.24 28.13
N SER A 16 -34.38 18.15 28.60
CA SER A 16 -32.99 18.29 28.16
C SER A 16 -31.95 17.40 28.87
N ARG A 17 -32.30 16.77 30.01
CA ARG A 17 -31.33 16.00 30.82
C ARG A 17 -31.01 14.58 30.31
N PRO A 18 -31.98 13.75 29.85
CA PRO A 18 -31.65 12.41 29.38
C PRO A 18 -30.96 12.40 28.01
N LEU A 19 -31.28 13.36 27.13
CA LEU A 19 -30.71 13.43 25.78
C LEU A 19 -29.22 13.80 25.79
N ALA A 20 -28.84 14.76 26.65
CA ALA A 20 -27.44 15.16 26.83
C ALA A 20 -26.61 14.04 27.48
N ALA A 21 -27.20 13.27 28.40
CA ALA A 21 -26.55 12.10 28.98
C ALA A 21 -26.35 10.97 27.96
N LEU A 22 -27.33 10.71 27.08
CA LEU A 22 -27.23 9.73 25.98
C LEU A 22 -26.14 10.12 24.96
N LEU A 23 -26.06 11.39 24.58
CA LEU A 23 -25.00 11.90 23.70
C LEU A 23 -23.61 11.80 24.35
N ALA A 24 -23.50 12.06 25.65
CA ALA A 24 -22.25 11.92 26.39
C ALA A 24 -21.79 10.45 26.49
N VAL A 25 -22.71 9.49 26.62
CA VAL A 25 -22.38 8.05 26.62
C VAL A 25 -21.90 7.57 25.24
N LEU A 26 -22.50 8.08 24.15
CA LEU A 26 -22.06 7.79 22.77
C LEU A 26 -20.66 8.35 22.46
N LEU A 27 -20.26 9.46 23.08
CA LEU A 27 -18.92 10.06 22.92
C LEU A 27 -17.81 9.30 23.64
N VAL A 28 -18.14 8.49 24.66
CA VAL A 28 -17.16 7.70 25.44
C VAL A 28 -17.03 6.26 24.91
N ALA A 29 -17.93 5.82 24.02
CA ALA A 29 -17.80 4.58 23.28
C ALA A 29 -16.71 4.70 22.20
N GLY A 30 -15.44 4.61 22.61
CA GLY A 30 -14.32 4.44 21.69
C GLY A 30 -14.48 3.13 20.92
N CYS A 31 -15.15 3.17 19.77
CA CYS A 31 -15.24 2.02 18.88
C CYS A 31 -13.84 1.67 18.40
N ALA A 32 -13.25 0.62 18.96
CA ALA A 32 -12.12 -0.05 18.34
C ALA A 32 -12.65 -0.75 17.07
N VAL A 33 -12.74 0.00 15.98
CA VAL A 33 -13.26 -0.48 14.69
C VAL A 33 -12.19 -1.35 14.04
N ALA A 34 -12.59 -2.54 13.60
CA ALA A 34 -11.72 -3.43 12.84
C ALA A 34 -11.24 -2.74 11.54
N PRO A 35 -9.95 -2.87 11.16
CA PRO A 35 -9.35 -2.15 10.03
C PRO A 35 -9.69 -2.77 8.67
N THR A 36 -10.98 -2.83 8.32
CA THR A 36 -11.46 -3.56 7.13
C THR A 36 -10.92 -2.98 5.82
N GLN A 37 -10.73 -1.66 5.75
CA GLN A 37 -10.19 -0.98 4.57
C GLN A 37 -8.73 -1.34 4.35
N GLU A 38 -7.91 -1.24 5.40
CA GLU A 38 -6.48 -1.54 5.31
C GLU A 38 -6.23 -3.02 4.98
N MET A 39 -7.02 -3.93 5.55
CA MET A 39 -6.95 -5.36 5.21
C MET A 39 -7.33 -5.62 3.74
N SER A 40 -8.37 -4.95 3.24
CA SER A 40 -8.79 -5.04 1.84
C SER A 40 -7.70 -4.53 0.90
N ASP A 41 -7.16 -3.35 1.16
CA ASP A 41 -6.08 -2.74 0.39
C ASP A 41 -4.82 -3.63 0.36
N ALA A 42 -4.46 -4.23 1.50
CA ALA A 42 -3.33 -5.14 1.61
C ALA A 42 -3.54 -6.37 0.72
N ARG A 43 -4.69 -7.05 0.84
CA ARG A 43 -5.03 -8.22 0.01
C ARG A 43 -5.00 -7.91 -1.48
N GLN A 44 -5.63 -6.79 -1.88
CA GLN A 44 -5.64 -6.36 -3.27
C GLN A 44 -4.24 -6.05 -3.79
N SER A 45 -3.41 -5.39 -2.98
CA SER A 45 -2.04 -5.05 -3.37
C SER A 45 -1.17 -6.30 -3.52
N VAL A 46 -1.29 -7.26 -2.59
CA VAL A 46 -0.59 -8.55 -2.67
C VAL A 46 -1.03 -9.32 -3.92
N GLN A 47 -2.32 -9.29 -4.27
CA GLN A 47 -2.80 -9.89 -5.51
C GLN A 47 -2.23 -9.19 -6.75
N ALA A 48 -2.25 -7.86 -6.80
CA ALA A 48 -1.69 -7.11 -7.91
C ALA A 48 -0.18 -7.35 -8.09
N ALA A 49 0.56 -7.55 -6.99
CA ALA A 49 1.97 -7.94 -7.04
C ALA A 49 2.16 -9.34 -7.65
N ARG A 50 1.33 -10.31 -7.27
CA ARG A 50 1.33 -11.65 -7.90
C ARG A 50 1.07 -11.57 -9.39
N ASP A 51 0.03 -10.84 -9.79
CA ASP A 51 -0.36 -10.70 -11.20
C ASP A 51 0.72 -9.99 -12.04
N ALA A 52 1.51 -9.11 -11.41
CA ALA A 52 2.69 -8.49 -12.02
C ALA A 52 3.90 -9.44 -12.16
N GLY A 53 3.86 -10.64 -11.56
CA GLY A 53 4.95 -11.61 -11.58
C GLY A 53 5.98 -11.40 -10.47
N ALA A 54 5.62 -10.74 -9.36
CA ALA A 54 6.54 -10.45 -8.27
C ALA A 54 7.15 -11.69 -7.62
N GLU A 55 6.50 -12.85 -7.72
CA GLU A 55 7.06 -14.12 -7.26
C GLU A 55 8.34 -14.53 -8.01
N ARG A 56 8.53 -14.03 -9.23
CA ARG A 56 9.76 -14.24 -10.00
C ARG A 56 10.73 -13.09 -9.80
N TYR A 57 10.23 -11.86 -9.95
CA TYR A 57 11.06 -10.67 -10.14
C TYR A 57 11.36 -9.89 -8.86
N ALA A 58 10.55 -10.05 -7.82
CA ALA A 58 10.62 -9.30 -6.57
C ALA A 58 10.34 -10.20 -5.34
N GLN A 59 10.99 -11.37 -5.31
CA GLN A 59 10.72 -12.44 -4.33
C GLN A 59 10.78 -11.99 -2.88
N GLU A 60 11.75 -11.14 -2.52
CA GLU A 60 11.91 -10.66 -1.15
C GLU A 60 10.73 -9.78 -0.71
N ASN A 61 10.40 -8.74 -1.47
CA ASN A 61 9.26 -7.88 -1.15
C ASN A 61 7.94 -8.65 -1.19
N MET A 62 7.78 -9.58 -2.14
CA MET A 62 6.59 -10.42 -2.23
C MET A 62 6.45 -11.36 -1.02
N ARG A 63 7.57 -11.92 -0.54
CA ARG A 63 7.60 -12.74 0.68
C ARG A 63 7.22 -11.90 1.90
N ASN A 64 7.87 -10.75 2.09
CA ASN A 64 7.58 -9.86 3.20
C ASN A 64 6.11 -9.42 3.20
N ALA A 65 5.56 -9.07 2.03
CA ALA A 65 4.16 -8.68 1.90
C ALA A 65 3.19 -9.77 2.37
N ARG A 66 3.46 -11.04 2.03
CA ARG A 66 2.66 -12.18 2.51
C ARG A 66 2.81 -12.40 4.01
N GLU A 67 4.03 -12.38 4.52
CA GLU A 67 4.30 -12.58 5.95
C GLU A 67 3.58 -11.54 6.81
N TYR A 68 3.61 -10.26 6.42
CA TYR A 68 2.87 -9.21 7.11
C TYR A 68 1.35 -9.35 6.94
N LEU A 69 0.85 -9.74 5.76
CA LEU A 69 -0.57 -9.96 5.56
C LEU A 69 -1.09 -11.09 6.46
N GLU A 70 -0.38 -12.22 6.49
CA GLU A 70 -0.73 -13.36 7.34
C GLU A 70 -0.68 -12.98 8.83
N LYS A 71 0.29 -12.15 9.23
CA LYS A 71 0.37 -11.64 10.61
C LYS A 71 -0.80 -10.71 10.93
N ALA A 72 -1.15 -9.80 10.02
CA ALA A 72 -2.31 -8.93 10.16
C ALA A 72 -3.62 -9.72 10.28
N GLU A 73 -3.78 -10.80 9.50
CA GLU A 73 -4.96 -11.67 9.56
C GLU A 73 -5.08 -12.38 10.91
N ARG A 74 -3.98 -12.94 11.43
CA ARG A 74 -3.96 -13.53 12.77
C ARG A 74 -4.27 -12.50 13.86
N GLU A 75 -3.71 -11.30 13.77
CA GLU A 75 -3.97 -10.24 14.74
C GLU A 75 -5.43 -9.74 14.68
N LEU A 76 -6.04 -9.73 13.49
CA LEU A 76 -7.46 -9.41 13.31
C LEU A 76 -8.36 -10.44 14.00
N GLU A 77 -8.06 -11.74 13.84
CA GLU A 77 -8.76 -12.84 14.52
C GLU A 77 -8.68 -12.72 16.05
N LEU A 78 -7.51 -12.34 16.57
CA LEU A 78 -7.26 -12.11 17.98
C LEU A 78 -7.80 -10.76 18.50
N ARG A 79 -8.51 -9.99 17.66
CA ARG A 79 -9.05 -8.65 17.96
C ARG A 79 -7.99 -7.61 18.33
N PHE A 80 -6.74 -7.83 17.92
CA PHE A 80 -5.64 -6.88 18.07
C PHE A 80 -5.65 -5.84 16.94
N PHE A 81 -6.74 -5.09 16.82
CA PHE A 81 -7.03 -4.22 15.66
C PHE A 81 -5.94 -3.21 15.33
N SER A 82 -5.31 -2.59 16.34
CA SER A 82 -4.21 -1.64 16.09
C SER A 82 -2.99 -2.31 15.47
N ARG A 83 -2.67 -3.53 15.89
CA ARG A 83 -1.55 -4.30 15.32
C ARG A 83 -1.90 -4.79 13.92
N ALA A 84 -3.11 -5.35 13.75
CA ALA A 84 -3.60 -5.81 12.45
C ALA A 84 -3.57 -4.69 11.40
N ARG A 85 -3.98 -3.48 11.78
CA ARG A 85 -3.92 -2.29 10.92
C ARG A 85 -2.49 -1.95 10.51
N HIS A 86 -1.56 -1.97 11.47
CA HIS A 86 -0.16 -1.67 11.21
C HIS A 86 0.44 -2.69 10.24
N ASP A 87 0.28 -3.98 10.52
CA ASP A 87 0.80 -5.05 9.68
C ASP A 87 0.16 -5.04 8.28
N ALA A 88 -1.13 -4.72 8.16
CA ALA A 88 -1.80 -4.57 6.86
C ALA A 88 -1.21 -3.41 6.03
N ILE A 89 -0.89 -2.28 6.66
CA ILE A 89 -0.23 -1.15 5.98
C ILE A 89 1.17 -1.54 5.51
N VAL A 90 1.93 -2.28 6.33
CA VAL A 90 3.25 -2.77 5.93
C VAL A 90 3.15 -3.78 4.79
N ALA A 91 2.21 -4.73 4.86
CA ALA A 91 1.93 -5.69 3.81
C ALA A 91 1.60 -5.00 2.48
N LYS A 92 0.72 -3.99 2.51
CA LYS A 92 0.39 -3.15 1.36
C LYS A 92 1.65 -2.48 0.80
N SER A 93 2.47 -1.87 1.64
CA SER A 93 3.70 -1.19 1.21
C SER A 93 4.67 -2.15 0.52
N GLU A 94 4.94 -3.32 1.11
CA GLU A 94 5.81 -4.33 0.53
C GLU A 94 5.24 -4.89 -0.78
N ALA A 95 3.93 -5.09 -0.86
CA ALA A 95 3.28 -5.54 -2.09
C ALA A 95 3.40 -4.53 -3.23
N LEU A 96 3.25 -3.23 -2.94
CA LEU A 96 3.43 -2.17 -3.95
C LEU A 96 4.89 -2.14 -4.45
N LYS A 97 5.87 -2.23 -3.55
CA LYS A 97 7.30 -2.36 -3.93
C LYS A 97 7.54 -3.57 -4.82
N ALA A 98 6.96 -4.72 -4.44
CA ALA A 98 7.08 -5.97 -5.17
C ALA A 98 6.48 -5.86 -6.59
N ARG A 99 5.28 -5.28 -6.69
CA ARG A 99 4.59 -5.03 -7.96
C ARG A 99 5.41 -4.11 -8.86
N ASP A 100 5.85 -2.96 -8.36
CA ASP A 100 6.52 -1.94 -9.16
C ASP A 100 7.86 -2.47 -9.71
N LEU A 101 8.61 -3.20 -8.89
CA LEU A 101 9.83 -3.86 -9.34
C LEU A 101 9.57 -4.95 -10.39
N ALA A 102 8.53 -5.76 -10.19
CA ALA A 102 8.15 -6.79 -11.15
C ALA A 102 7.76 -6.20 -12.51
N LEU A 103 6.97 -5.12 -12.51
CA LEU A 103 6.62 -4.38 -13.71
C LEU A 103 7.86 -3.81 -14.40
N ALA A 104 8.76 -3.15 -13.66
CA ALA A 104 9.97 -2.57 -14.21
C ALA A 104 10.87 -3.62 -14.91
N ILE A 105 11.07 -4.79 -14.28
CA ILE A 105 11.87 -5.88 -14.85
C ILE A 105 11.16 -6.47 -16.08
N ARG A 106 9.84 -6.74 -15.99
CA ARG A 106 9.06 -7.29 -17.12
C ARG A 106 9.07 -6.36 -18.32
N GLU A 107 8.94 -5.06 -18.10
CA GLU A 107 8.98 -4.06 -19.18
C GLU A 107 10.36 -3.93 -19.81
N ALA A 108 11.43 -4.05 -19.01
CA ALA A 108 12.80 -4.09 -19.53
C ALA A 108 13.03 -5.35 -20.38
N GLU A 109 12.53 -6.51 -19.93
CA GLU A 109 12.57 -7.76 -20.69
C GLU A 109 11.83 -7.64 -22.02
N ALA A 110 10.60 -7.13 -21.99
CA ALA A 110 9.79 -6.92 -23.19
C ALA A 110 10.49 -5.97 -24.18
N ALA A 111 11.07 -4.87 -23.68
CA ALA A 111 11.81 -3.93 -24.53
C ALA A 111 13.05 -4.57 -25.16
N ILE A 112 13.78 -5.41 -24.43
CA ILE A 112 14.94 -6.14 -24.95
C ILE A 112 14.51 -7.19 -25.99
N GLN A 113 13.38 -7.86 -25.77
CA GLN A 113 12.84 -8.86 -26.71
C GLN A 113 12.34 -8.23 -28.02
N SER A 114 11.72 -7.05 -27.95
CA SER A 114 11.17 -6.35 -29.12
C SER A 114 12.21 -5.47 -29.84
N SER A 115 13.40 -5.28 -29.26
CA SER A 115 14.44 -4.43 -29.86
C SER A 115 14.98 -5.11 -31.12
N GLN A 116 14.88 -4.42 -32.26
CA GLN A 116 15.52 -4.85 -33.52
C GLN A 116 17.03 -4.57 -33.51
N ALA A 117 17.49 -3.81 -32.52
CA ALA A 117 18.88 -3.42 -32.41
C ALA A 117 19.79 -4.64 -32.23
N SER A 118 20.93 -4.59 -32.88
CA SER A 118 22.01 -5.57 -32.71
C SER A 118 23.28 -4.83 -32.30
N GLY A 119 24.14 -5.50 -31.53
CA GLY A 119 25.45 -4.96 -31.14
C GLY A 119 25.52 -4.43 -29.71
N LYS A 120 26.47 -3.53 -29.45
CA LYS A 120 26.95 -3.19 -28.10
C LYS A 120 25.87 -2.64 -27.16
N VAL A 121 24.93 -1.85 -27.68
CA VAL A 121 23.86 -1.24 -26.87
C VAL A 121 22.89 -2.29 -26.32
N LEU A 122 22.52 -3.28 -27.13
CA LEU A 122 21.65 -4.37 -26.68
C LEU A 122 22.36 -5.24 -25.63
N GLU A 123 23.66 -5.50 -25.81
CA GLU A 123 24.46 -6.21 -24.80
C GLU A 123 24.55 -5.44 -23.48
N GLU A 124 24.73 -4.11 -23.53
CA GLU A 124 24.70 -3.27 -22.32
C GLU A 124 23.32 -3.32 -21.64
N ALA A 125 22.22 -3.26 -22.40
CA ALA A 125 20.86 -3.37 -21.86
C ALA A 125 20.65 -4.72 -21.15
N ARG A 126 21.10 -5.82 -21.76
CA ARG A 126 21.03 -7.17 -21.19
C ARG A 126 21.87 -7.30 -19.92
N GLN A 127 23.09 -6.77 -19.91
CA GLN A 127 23.93 -6.76 -18.71
C GLN A 127 23.28 -5.93 -17.59
N THR A 128 22.77 -4.74 -17.92
CA THR A 128 22.10 -3.88 -16.94
C THR A 128 20.88 -4.57 -16.34
N LEU A 129 20.11 -5.31 -17.14
CA LEU A 129 18.97 -6.09 -16.63
C LEU A 129 19.42 -7.25 -15.72
N ARG A 130 20.54 -7.92 -16.04
CA ARG A 130 21.14 -8.92 -15.13
C ARG A 130 21.49 -8.30 -13.78
N ASP A 131 22.15 -7.15 -13.79
CA ASP A 131 22.53 -6.42 -12.58
C ASP A 131 21.29 -5.99 -11.78
N ALA A 132 20.19 -5.61 -12.46
CA ALA A 132 18.91 -5.28 -11.83
C ALA A 132 18.33 -6.47 -11.06
N ARG A 133 18.31 -7.67 -11.69
CA ARG A 133 17.84 -8.90 -11.05
C ARG A 133 18.73 -9.31 -9.87
N GLU A 134 20.04 -9.12 -9.97
CA GLU A 134 20.95 -9.36 -8.84
C GLU A 134 20.73 -8.37 -7.70
N ALA A 135 20.46 -7.09 -8.01
CA ALA A 135 20.12 -6.11 -6.99
C ALA A 135 18.81 -6.48 -6.30
N ALA A 136 17.80 -6.92 -7.06
CA ALA A 136 16.52 -7.40 -6.55
C ALA A 136 16.68 -8.61 -5.63
N ALA A 137 17.50 -9.60 -6.03
CA ALA A 137 17.78 -10.79 -5.22
C ALA A 137 18.51 -10.49 -3.91
N ARG A 138 19.17 -9.33 -3.81
CA ARG A 138 19.84 -8.86 -2.59
C ARG A 138 19.01 -7.83 -1.81
N GLY A 139 17.72 -7.68 -2.11
CA GLY A 139 16.83 -6.73 -1.43
C GLY A 139 17.11 -5.26 -1.72
N ARG A 140 17.97 -4.95 -2.70
CA ARG A 140 18.36 -3.57 -3.03
C ARG A 140 17.35 -2.92 -3.97
N LEU A 141 16.12 -2.75 -3.51
CA LEU A 141 14.97 -2.28 -4.29
C LEU A 141 15.28 -1.04 -5.13
N ARG A 142 15.80 0.03 -4.51
CA ARG A 142 16.09 1.30 -5.20
C ARG A 142 17.06 1.11 -6.37
N LYS A 143 18.13 0.35 -6.14
CA LYS A 143 19.14 0.06 -7.16
C LYS A 143 18.56 -0.85 -8.26
N ALA A 144 17.73 -1.81 -7.88
CA ALA A 144 17.10 -2.72 -8.84
C ALA A 144 16.16 -1.96 -9.80
N LEU A 145 15.33 -1.06 -9.28
CA LEU A 145 14.45 -0.20 -10.07
C LEU A 145 15.25 0.69 -11.03
N GLU A 146 16.27 1.37 -10.53
CA GLU A 146 17.13 2.25 -11.34
C GLU A 146 17.77 1.49 -12.52
N LEU A 147 18.30 0.29 -12.25
CA LEU A 147 18.92 -0.55 -13.27
C LEU A 147 17.89 -1.08 -14.28
N ALA A 148 16.71 -1.52 -13.83
CA ALA A 148 15.65 -1.99 -14.72
C ALA A 148 15.18 -0.87 -15.68
N GLU A 149 14.98 0.35 -15.16
CA GLU A 149 14.61 1.50 -15.97
C GLU A 149 15.72 1.91 -16.95
N ARG A 150 16.99 1.84 -16.53
CA ARG A 150 18.13 2.06 -17.41
C ARG A 150 18.17 1.03 -18.54
N ALA A 151 18.03 -0.26 -18.22
CA ALA A 151 17.99 -1.33 -19.22
C ALA A 151 16.87 -1.12 -20.23
N ARG A 152 15.66 -0.77 -19.76
CA ARG A 152 14.51 -0.43 -20.62
C ARG A 152 14.80 0.75 -21.54
N ARG A 153 15.42 1.82 -21.04
CA ARG A 153 15.79 2.99 -21.85
C ARG A 153 16.83 2.64 -22.92
N LEU A 154 17.88 1.89 -22.56
CA LEU A 154 18.89 1.43 -23.51
C LEU A 154 18.28 0.59 -24.63
N ALA A 155 17.39 -0.34 -24.29
CA ALA A 155 16.73 -1.21 -25.28
C ALA A 155 15.82 -0.45 -26.26
N ARG A 156 15.18 0.63 -25.80
CA ARG A 156 14.31 1.49 -26.63
C ARG A 156 15.05 2.53 -27.45
N ALA A 157 16.22 2.98 -26.99
CA ALA A 157 17.04 3.98 -27.67
C ALA A 157 17.93 3.37 -28.75
N ALA A 158 18.03 2.04 -28.80
CA ALA A 158 18.83 1.34 -29.78
C ALA A 158 18.09 1.36 -31.15
N PRO A 159 18.75 1.88 -32.20
CA PRO A 159 18.14 2.04 -33.52
C PRO A 159 17.90 0.71 -34.24
#